data_AF-A0A2W6ARE3-F1
#
_entry.id   AF-A0A2W6ARE3-F1
#
_cell.length_a   1.000
_cell.length_b   1.000
_cell.length_c   1.000
_cell.angle_alpha   90.00
_cell.angle_beta   90.00
_cell.angle_gamma   90.00
#
_symmetry.space_group_name_H-M   'P 1'
#
loop_
_entity.id
_entity.type
_entity.pdbx_description
1 polymer ?
#
loop_
_entity_poly.entity_id
_entity_poly.type
_entity_poly.pdbx_seq_one_letter_code
_entity_poly.pdbx_strand_id
1 'polypeptide(L)'
;MIAYVSDLPFSKTEELNFHKIEVSYTYLLEWLSLESFKINRNQDGSTYEELIYRWPEEEMVEVVEGVRISVVCTDNPQSSDYQDRDISSVRMRFEAEKGMTAHQWGRNYIEPVCDLLSLSISRPNSVHGITAYGQNGNEVKVLRWEGSYNDRRPNLIFTEPLLILSNHDVVKHYGSPAKAFSELMRLWLDMYIKKRYDLARALFFQTIYSKNLPVELAFLSLTLATESYHRERFDTDEDHQKEVEDKTNDFINEVESSNISPNSKKRIRGLIRAKKGESLNARISSLVGDVMKPIEGLASLYEGCLGQAVATTRGSLVHGGIKIGEDSWRRPDCLAQVLSYLMRVLILREIGLPLELITKLIKYNAGYRASVRVAEKFGKMICDEEAASKSKGKSEKAEAVQISKVAEAEIRSPLNGKELIALINRPGGKWVAVLKGYLTGLVRDGKLKQDDKDSARKLVLEIRDGLCVQDDGTTPSQQRKGGDGCRHMMGYVFKMMALCLIYQKSSRFFVKRQPLPGVRYTPNWRYNV
;
A
#
# COMPACT_ATOMS: atom_id res chain seq x y z
N MET A 1 -14.34 -24.02 7.22
CA MET A 1 -15.71 -23.80 7.70
C MET A 1 -16.34 -25.17 7.93
N ILE A 2 -16.45 -25.58 9.19
CA ILE A 2 -17.12 -26.83 9.57
C ILE A 2 -18.35 -26.40 10.38
N ALA A 3 -19.53 -26.53 9.79
CA ALA A 3 -20.77 -26.32 10.52
C ALA A 3 -21.10 -27.64 11.23
N TYR A 4 -21.02 -27.66 12.55
CA TYR A 4 -21.59 -28.73 13.35
C TYR A 4 -23.06 -28.40 13.56
N VAL A 5 -23.92 -29.15 12.87
CA VAL A 5 -25.36 -29.16 13.14
C VAL A 5 -25.60 -30.23 14.20
N SER A 6 -26.13 -29.85 15.35
CA SER A 6 -26.11 -30.71 16.55
C SER A 6 -26.87 -32.03 16.41
N ASP A 7 -27.85 -32.15 15.51
CA ASP A 7 -28.80 -33.27 15.55
C ASP A 7 -29.24 -33.84 14.18
N LEU A 8 -28.62 -33.43 13.07
CA LEU A 8 -29.00 -33.92 11.73
C LEU A 8 -27.79 -34.47 10.95
N PRO A 9 -27.78 -35.76 10.58
CA PRO A 9 -26.72 -36.33 9.74
C PRO A 9 -26.92 -35.85 8.30
N PHE A 10 -26.27 -34.76 7.92
CA PHE A 10 -26.16 -34.38 6.51
C PHE A 10 -25.12 -35.27 5.83
N SER A 11 -25.49 -35.87 4.71
CA SER A 11 -24.63 -36.81 3.99
C SER A 11 -23.67 -36.08 3.04
N LYS A 12 -24.05 -34.87 2.58
CA LYS A 12 -23.25 -33.99 1.72
C LYS A 12 -23.31 -32.55 2.19
N THR A 13 -22.19 -31.84 2.14
CA THR A 13 -22.10 -30.40 2.44
C THR A 13 -22.92 -29.52 1.51
N GLU A 14 -23.28 -30.03 0.33
CA GLU A 14 -24.11 -29.35 -0.69
C GLU A 14 -25.61 -29.37 -0.35
N GLU A 15 -26.03 -30.23 0.59
CA GLU A 15 -27.42 -30.35 1.05
C GLU A 15 -27.78 -29.24 2.08
N LEU A 16 -26.80 -28.46 2.52
CA LEU A 16 -26.93 -27.40 3.52
C LEU A 16 -27.12 -26.02 2.85
N ASN A 17 -28.24 -25.86 2.17
CA ASN A 17 -28.66 -24.56 1.63
C ASN A 17 -29.55 -23.82 2.64
N PHE A 18 -29.09 -22.66 3.08
CA PHE A 18 -29.78 -21.82 4.05
C PHE A 18 -30.39 -20.61 3.35
N HIS A 19 -31.66 -20.34 3.62
CA HIS A 19 -32.37 -19.17 3.07
C HIS A 19 -32.30 -17.99 4.03
N LYS A 20 -32.01 -18.25 5.31
CA LYS A 20 -31.84 -17.22 6.33
C LYS A 20 -30.66 -17.55 7.24
N ILE A 21 -29.90 -16.53 7.61
CA ILE A 21 -28.88 -16.59 8.65
C ILE A 21 -29.01 -15.39 9.58
N GLU A 22 -28.73 -15.58 10.86
CA GLU A 22 -28.62 -14.53 11.85
C GLU A 22 -27.23 -14.57 12.45
N VAL A 23 -26.54 -13.43 12.47
CA VAL A 23 -25.14 -13.35 12.86
C VAL A 23 -24.95 -12.32 13.97
N SER A 24 -24.29 -12.75 15.04
CA SER A 24 -23.90 -11.90 16.15
C SER A 24 -22.43 -11.49 16.00
N TYR A 25 -22.16 -10.18 16.04
CA TYR A 25 -20.80 -9.63 15.96
C TYR A 25 -20.44 -8.89 17.24
N THR A 26 -19.17 -8.95 17.65
CA THR A 26 -18.68 -8.37 18.92
C THR A 26 -19.06 -6.91 19.11
N TYR A 27 -19.02 -6.11 18.03
CA TYR A 27 -19.22 -4.66 18.10
C TYR A 27 -20.45 -4.16 17.33
N LEU A 28 -21.41 -5.04 17.02
CA LEU A 28 -22.60 -4.63 16.26
C LEU A 28 -23.45 -3.60 17.04
N LEU A 29 -23.69 -3.82 18.33
CA LEU A 29 -24.46 -2.90 19.17
C LEU A 29 -23.78 -1.52 19.27
N GLU A 30 -22.47 -1.49 19.51
CA GLU A 30 -21.67 -0.25 19.58
C GLU A 30 -21.75 0.54 18.27
N TRP A 31 -21.60 -0.15 17.13
CA TRP A 31 -21.65 0.47 15.80
C TRP A 31 -23.01 1.07 15.45
N LEU A 32 -24.10 0.37 15.79
CA LEU A 32 -25.45 0.85 15.56
C LEU A 32 -25.82 2.01 16.49
N SER A 33 -25.13 2.15 17.63
CA SER A 33 -25.42 3.13 18.67
C SER A 33 -26.90 3.09 19.07
N LEU A 34 -27.45 1.88 19.22
CA LEU A 34 -28.83 1.70 19.67
C LEU A 34 -28.92 2.05 21.14
N GLU A 35 -29.68 3.08 21.46
CA GLU A 35 -30.06 3.43 22.82
C GLU A 35 -31.43 2.81 23.10
N SER A 36 -31.49 1.88 24.05
CA SER A 36 -32.75 1.28 24.53
C SER A 36 -33.69 2.34 25.12
N PHE A 37 -33.12 3.42 25.67
CA PHE A 37 -33.83 4.49 26.36
C PHE A 37 -33.40 5.86 25.83
N LYS A 38 -34.38 6.76 25.66
CA LYS A 38 -34.13 8.19 25.47
C LYS A 38 -34.48 8.93 26.75
N ILE A 39 -33.52 9.69 27.26
CA ILE A 39 -33.72 10.58 28.40
C ILE A 39 -34.12 11.94 27.85
N ASN A 40 -35.40 12.27 27.95
CA ASN A 40 -35.88 13.63 27.68
C ASN A 40 -35.72 14.46 28.93
N ARG A 41 -34.73 15.36 28.91
CA ARG A 41 -34.61 16.40 29.93
C ARG A 41 -35.59 17.50 29.62
N ASN A 42 -36.54 17.73 30.52
CA ASN A 42 -37.50 18.81 30.37
C ASN A 42 -36.77 20.16 30.34
N GLN A 43 -37.13 21.00 29.37
CA GLN A 43 -36.54 22.34 29.20
C GLN A 43 -37.14 23.38 30.16
N ASP A 44 -38.18 23.00 30.92
CA ASP A 44 -38.90 23.86 31.86
C ASP A 44 -38.20 24.00 33.23
N GLY A 45 -37.06 23.34 33.42
CA GLY A 45 -36.32 23.35 34.69
C GLY A 45 -36.88 22.38 35.74
N SER A 46 -37.85 21.52 35.40
CA SER A 46 -38.30 20.46 36.29
C SER A 46 -37.21 19.41 36.53
N THR A 47 -37.18 18.85 37.73
CA THR A 47 -36.19 17.83 38.15
C THR A 47 -36.54 16.41 37.68
N TYR A 48 -37.65 16.24 36.95
CA TYR A 48 -38.10 14.95 36.46
C TYR A 48 -37.54 14.73 35.05
N GLU A 49 -36.80 13.64 34.86
CA GLU A 49 -36.37 13.16 33.55
C GLU A 49 -37.39 12.13 33.06
N GLU A 50 -37.94 12.34 31.85
CA GLU A 50 -38.82 11.35 31.22
C GLU A 50 -37.96 10.31 30.49
N LEU A 51 -38.07 9.05 30.91
CA LEU A 51 -37.39 7.93 30.28
C LEU A 51 -38.33 7.25 29.27
N ILE A 52 -38.10 7.48 27.98
CA ILE A 52 -38.89 6.84 26.91
C ILE A 52 -38.13 5.62 26.41
N TYR A 53 -38.70 4.45 26.65
CA TYR A 53 -38.23 3.20 26.06
C TYR A 53 -38.82 3.03 24.65
N ARG A 54 -37.97 2.83 23.64
CA ARG A 54 -38.43 2.51 22.28
C ARG A 54 -37.67 1.30 21.74
N TRP A 55 -38.39 0.22 21.50
CA TRP A 55 -37.83 -0.93 20.82
C TRP A 55 -37.45 -0.55 19.38
N PRO A 56 -36.23 -0.89 18.91
CA PRO A 56 -35.85 -0.65 17.53
C PRO A 56 -36.80 -1.39 16.59
N GLU A 57 -37.38 -0.66 15.63
CA GLU A 57 -38.19 -1.28 14.59
C GLU A 57 -37.28 -2.10 13.67
N GLU A 58 -37.67 -3.34 13.39
CA GLU A 58 -36.96 -4.16 12.42
C GLU A 58 -37.32 -3.68 11.02
N GLU A 59 -36.36 -3.08 10.33
CA GLU A 59 -36.50 -2.74 8.91
C GLU A 59 -35.64 -3.68 8.06
N MET A 60 -36.31 -4.41 7.17
CA MET A 60 -35.68 -5.30 6.20
C MET A 60 -35.39 -4.54 4.92
N VAL A 61 -34.12 -4.52 4.51
CA VAL A 61 -33.70 -3.82 3.31
C VAL A 61 -33.00 -4.74 2.33
N GLU A 62 -33.40 -4.68 1.07
CA GLU A 62 -32.70 -5.37 -0.02
C GLU A 62 -31.36 -4.69 -0.31
N VAL A 63 -30.27 -5.47 -0.22
CA VAL A 63 -28.90 -4.95 -0.38
C VAL A 63 -28.24 -5.40 -1.67
N VAL A 64 -28.64 -6.55 -2.21
CA VAL A 64 -28.30 -7.04 -3.55
C VAL A 64 -29.48 -7.87 -4.04
N GLU A 65 -29.58 -8.08 -5.36
CA GLU A 65 -30.71 -8.79 -5.98
C GLU A 65 -31.01 -10.12 -5.25
N GLY A 66 -32.20 -10.19 -4.63
CA GLY A 66 -32.68 -11.37 -3.94
C GLY A 66 -32.06 -11.62 -2.56
N VAL A 67 -31.34 -10.66 -1.96
CA VAL A 67 -30.86 -10.74 -0.57
C VAL A 67 -31.21 -9.49 0.24
N ARG A 68 -31.87 -9.72 1.38
CA ARG A 68 -32.29 -8.70 2.35
C ARG A 68 -31.52 -8.79 3.65
N ILE A 69 -31.31 -7.65 4.29
CA ILE A 69 -30.66 -7.52 5.59
C ILE A 69 -31.55 -6.74 6.56
N SER A 70 -31.62 -7.20 7.81
CA SER A 70 -32.16 -6.42 8.93
C SER A 70 -31.29 -6.55 10.18
N VAL A 71 -31.57 -5.69 11.15
CA VAL A 71 -31.05 -5.79 12.51
C VAL A 71 -32.15 -6.33 13.41
N VAL A 72 -31.86 -7.43 14.10
CA VAL A 72 -32.76 -8.07 15.03
C VAL A 72 -32.22 -7.84 16.44
N CYS A 73 -33.05 -7.23 17.28
CA CYS A 73 -32.77 -7.10 18.70
C CYS A 73 -33.55 -8.17 19.46
N THR A 74 -32.97 -8.70 20.54
CA THR A 74 -33.68 -9.59 21.48
C THR A 74 -33.60 -9.02 22.89
N ASP A 75 -34.70 -9.08 23.63
CA ASP A 75 -34.72 -8.73 25.04
C ASP A 75 -34.29 -9.92 25.89
N ASN A 76 -33.93 -9.66 27.15
CA ASN A 76 -33.79 -10.73 28.13
C ASN A 76 -35.17 -10.94 28.78
N PRO A 77 -35.94 -11.97 28.38
CA PRO A 77 -37.30 -12.16 28.88
C PRO A 77 -37.35 -12.50 30.37
N GLN A 78 -36.21 -12.81 31.01
CA GLN A 78 -36.15 -13.15 32.42
C GLN A 78 -36.12 -11.93 33.36
N SER A 79 -35.98 -10.72 32.81
CA SER A 79 -36.17 -9.52 33.63
C SER A 79 -37.66 -9.19 33.74
N SER A 80 -38.22 -9.38 34.94
CA SER A 80 -39.57 -8.92 35.27
C SER A 80 -39.65 -7.40 35.49
N ASP A 81 -38.50 -6.72 35.66
CA ASP A 81 -38.44 -5.30 35.95
C ASP A 81 -38.21 -4.49 34.66
N TYR A 82 -39.07 -3.49 34.41
CA TYR A 82 -38.98 -2.66 33.21
C TYR A 82 -37.68 -1.85 33.17
N GLN A 83 -37.08 -1.57 34.33
CA GLN A 83 -35.79 -0.88 34.43
C GLN A 83 -34.61 -1.73 33.95
N ASP A 84 -34.78 -3.05 33.90
CA ASP A 84 -33.75 -4.01 33.50
C ASP A 84 -33.97 -4.56 32.07
N ARG A 85 -34.95 -4.02 31.32
CA ARG A 85 -35.15 -4.35 29.90
C ARG A 85 -34.11 -3.67 29.01
N ASP A 86 -32.87 -4.13 29.09
CA ASP A 86 -31.83 -3.73 28.15
C ASP A 86 -31.80 -4.66 26.92
N ILE A 87 -31.26 -4.15 25.80
CA ILE A 87 -31.05 -4.95 24.60
C ILE A 87 -29.98 -6.00 24.92
N SER A 88 -30.43 -7.24 25.15
CA SER A 88 -29.57 -8.34 25.59
C SER A 88 -28.67 -8.87 24.47
N SER A 89 -29.16 -8.83 23.23
CA SER A 89 -28.38 -9.22 22.06
C SER A 89 -28.86 -8.51 20.80
N VAL A 90 -27.92 -8.24 19.90
CA VAL A 90 -28.18 -7.70 18.57
C VAL A 90 -27.58 -8.64 17.53
N ARG A 91 -28.37 -9.00 16.53
CA ARG A 91 -27.96 -9.84 15.41
C ARG A 91 -28.25 -9.13 14.10
N MET A 92 -27.40 -9.37 13.10
CA MET A 92 -27.72 -9.04 11.73
C MET A 92 -28.36 -10.26 11.07
N ARG A 93 -29.60 -10.09 10.58
CA ARG A 93 -30.33 -11.12 9.84
C ARG A 93 -30.11 -10.90 8.35
N PHE A 94 -29.83 -11.98 7.64
CA PHE A 94 -29.75 -12.01 6.19
C PHE A 94 -30.76 -13.03 5.68
N GLU A 95 -31.51 -12.67 4.65
CA GLU A 95 -32.47 -13.55 3.98
C GLU A 95 -32.22 -13.54 2.48
N ALA A 96 -32.12 -14.71 1.87
CA ALA A 96 -31.97 -14.89 0.44
C ALA A 96 -33.19 -15.59 -0.15
N GLU A 97 -33.65 -15.14 -1.32
CA GLU A 97 -34.73 -15.81 -2.08
C GLU A 97 -34.35 -17.24 -2.46
N LYS A 98 -33.07 -17.46 -2.79
CA LYS A 98 -32.50 -18.76 -3.10
C LYS A 98 -31.56 -19.19 -1.98
N GLY A 99 -31.71 -20.43 -1.52
CA GLY A 99 -30.82 -21.00 -0.52
C GLY A 99 -29.36 -20.95 -0.95
N MET A 100 -28.49 -20.57 -0.01
CA MET A 100 -27.05 -20.47 -0.22
C MET A 100 -26.31 -21.40 0.72
N THR A 101 -25.18 -21.92 0.26
CA THR A 101 -24.27 -22.70 1.09
C THR A 101 -23.65 -21.82 2.17
N ALA A 102 -23.22 -22.43 3.28
CA ALA A 102 -22.50 -21.71 4.34
C ALA A 102 -21.24 -20.97 3.80
N HIS A 103 -20.55 -21.55 2.81
CA HIS A 103 -19.39 -20.90 2.18
C HIS A 103 -19.75 -19.60 1.46
N GLN A 104 -20.86 -19.60 0.73
CA GLN A 104 -21.34 -18.41 0.03
C GLN A 104 -21.79 -17.33 1.04
N TRP A 105 -22.53 -17.72 2.09
CA TRP A 105 -22.89 -16.81 3.17
C TRP A 105 -21.66 -16.17 3.83
N GLY A 106 -20.68 -17.00 4.19
CA GLY A 106 -19.42 -16.58 4.79
C GLY A 106 -18.70 -15.52 3.95
N ARG A 107 -18.40 -15.87 2.70
CA ARG A 107 -17.57 -15.05 1.83
C ARG A 107 -18.27 -13.80 1.31
N ASN A 108 -19.56 -13.87 1.02
CA ASN A 108 -20.27 -12.80 0.32
C ASN A 108 -20.99 -11.83 1.25
N TYR A 109 -21.24 -12.21 2.51
CA TYR A 109 -22.02 -11.38 3.44
C TYR A 109 -21.41 -11.29 4.83
N ILE A 110 -21.11 -12.43 5.47
CA ILE A 110 -20.65 -12.44 6.88
C ILE A 110 -19.27 -11.79 7.05
N GLU A 111 -18.27 -12.25 6.31
CA GLU A 111 -16.91 -11.68 6.33
C GLU A 111 -16.91 -10.20 5.91
N PRO A 112 -17.58 -9.81 4.81
CA PRO A 112 -17.73 -8.40 4.46
C PRO A 112 -18.31 -7.54 5.58
N VAL A 113 -19.39 -7.96 6.24
CA VAL A 113 -19.98 -7.18 7.34
C VAL A 113 -19.01 -7.09 8.52
N CYS A 114 -18.30 -8.19 8.82
CA CYS A 114 -17.27 -8.18 9.85
C CYS A 114 -16.17 -7.15 9.54
N ASP A 115 -15.73 -7.08 8.29
CA ASP A 115 -14.76 -6.11 7.79
C ASP A 115 -15.29 -4.67 7.84
N LEU A 116 -16.55 -4.42 7.45
CA LEU A 116 -17.18 -3.10 7.55
C LEU A 116 -17.23 -2.60 9.00
N LEU A 117 -17.65 -3.47 9.90
CA LEU A 117 -17.68 -3.16 11.32
C LEU A 117 -16.27 -2.89 11.85
N SER A 118 -15.28 -3.72 11.46
CA SER A 118 -13.87 -3.53 11.84
C SER A 118 -13.29 -2.21 11.31
N LEU A 119 -13.64 -1.83 10.09
CA LEU A 119 -13.30 -0.54 9.48
C LEU A 119 -13.90 0.61 10.28
N SER A 120 -15.19 0.48 10.64
CA SER A 120 -15.98 1.51 11.32
C SER A 120 -15.53 1.77 12.75
N ILE A 121 -15.06 0.75 13.46
CA ILE A 121 -14.62 0.89 14.87
C ILE A 121 -13.09 0.92 15.01
N SER A 122 -12.35 0.70 13.92
CA SER A 122 -10.88 0.54 13.90
C SER A 122 -10.34 -0.51 14.85
N ARG A 123 -11.05 -1.63 14.98
CA ARG A 123 -10.66 -2.79 15.81
C ARG A 123 -11.03 -4.07 15.08
N PRO A 124 -10.32 -5.18 15.36
CA PRO A 124 -10.76 -6.49 14.91
C PRO A 124 -12.15 -6.77 15.46
N ASN A 125 -13.14 -6.93 14.58
CA ASN A 125 -14.43 -7.48 14.95
C ASN A 125 -14.42 -9.01 14.78
N SER A 126 -15.34 -9.70 15.43
CA SER A 126 -15.45 -11.15 15.30
C SER A 126 -16.90 -11.60 15.29
N VAL A 127 -17.14 -12.71 14.59
CA VAL A 127 -18.42 -13.42 14.64
C VAL A 127 -18.41 -14.33 15.86
N HIS A 128 -19.35 -14.12 16.78
CA HIS A 128 -19.45 -14.90 18.01
C HIS A 128 -20.73 -15.75 18.10
N GLY A 129 -21.65 -15.63 17.13
CA GLY A 129 -22.83 -16.49 17.02
C GLY A 129 -23.38 -16.50 15.60
N ILE A 130 -23.79 -17.67 15.11
CA ILE A 130 -24.50 -17.83 13.84
C ILE A 130 -25.66 -18.81 14.05
N THR A 131 -26.86 -18.38 13.67
CA THR A 131 -28.03 -19.25 13.56
C THR A 131 -28.44 -19.31 12.09
N ALA A 132 -28.56 -20.51 11.52
CA ALA A 132 -28.95 -20.68 10.12
C ALA A 132 -30.30 -21.37 10.02
N TYR A 133 -31.04 -21.13 8.94
CA TYR A 133 -32.38 -21.69 8.75
C TYR A 133 -32.49 -22.31 7.36
N GLY A 134 -32.92 -23.58 7.31
CA GLY A 134 -33.14 -24.32 6.07
C GLY A 134 -34.45 -23.91 5.37
N GLN A 135 -34.77 -24.56 4.24
CA GLN A 135 -35.98 -24.30 3.45
C GLN A 135 -37.28 -24.41 4.25
N ASN A 136 -37.35 -25.36 5.19
CA ASN A 136 -38.56 -25.60 5.98
C ASN A 136 -38.68 -24.66 7.19
N GLY A 137 -37.82 -23.63 7.30
CA GLY A 137 -37.78 -22.73 8.45
C GLY A 137 -37.18 -23.33 9.73
N ASN A 138 -36.83 -24.63 9.71
CA ASN A 138 -36.20 -25.30 10.84
C ASN A 138 -34.88 -24.60 11.21
N GLU A 139 -34.76 -24.25 12.49
CA GLU A 139 -33.56 -23.64 13.05
C GLU A 139 -32.42 -24.67 13.09
N VAL A 140 -31.29 -24.28 12.52
CA VAL A 140 -30.04 -25.02 12.55
C VAL A 140 -29.01 -24.13 13.26
N LYS A 141 -28.80 -24.39 14.56
CA LYS A 141 -27.77 -23.69 15.32
C LYS A 141 -26.39 -24.12 14.82
N VAL A 142 -25.61 -23.16 14.36
CA VAL A 142 -24.22 -23.40 13.95
C VAL A 142 -23.34 -23.20 15.18
N LEU A 143 -22.97 -24.31 15.82
CA LEU A 143 -22.33 -24.27 17.14
C LEU A 143 -20.94 -23.64 17.16
N ARG A 144 -20.24 -23.56 16.02
CA ARG A 144 -18.89 -23.01 15.97
C ARG A 144 -18.48 -22.53 14.58
N TRP A 145 -18.11 -21.26 14.46
CA TRP A 145 -17.43 -20.73 13.29
C TRP A 145 -15.91 -20.87 13.47
N GLU A 146 -15.31 -21.92 12.91
CA GLU A 146 -13.85 -22.03 12.80
C GLU A 146 -13.33 -20.93 11.87
N GLY A 147 -12.86 -19.85 12.49
CA GLY A 147 -12.55 -18.56 11.86
C GLY A 147 -12.66 -17.40 12.85
N SER A 148 -13.33 -17.61 13.98
CA SER A 148 -13.26 -16.73 15.16
C SER A 148 -11.79 -16.59 15.60
N TYR A 149 -11.20 -15.43 15.29
CA TYR A 149 -9.91 -15.05 15.84
C TYR A 149 -10.05 -15.01 17.36
N ASN A 150 -9.33 -15.88 18.07
CA ASN A 150 -9.35 -15.92 19.53
C ASN A 150 -9.19 -14.50 20.09
N ASP A 151 -10.16 -14.10 20.93
CA ASP A 151 -10.35 -12.80 21.58
C ASP A 151 -9.23 -12.45 22.58
N ARG A 152 -8.00 -12.41 22.09
CA ARG A 152 -6.84 -11.90 22.82
C ARG A 152 -6.53 -10.53 22.23
N ARG A 153 -7.04 -9.47 22.83
CA ARG A 153 -6.81 -8.06 22.48
C ARG A 153 -5.34 -7.73 22.14
N PRO A 154 -5.02 -7.11 20.98
CA PRO A 154 -3.69 -6.59 20.63
C PRO A 154 -3.23 -5.45 21.54
N ASN A 155 -1.91 -5.39 21.81
CA ASN A 155 -1.18 -4.21 22.28
C ASN A 155 -0.51 -3.51 21.08
N LEU A 156 -1.24 -3.24 19.99
CA LEU A 156 -0.79 -2.21 19.06
C LEU A 156 -1.08 -0.86 19.71
N ILE A 157 -0.20 0.13 19.51
CA ILE A 157 -0.27 1.50 20.06
C ILE A 157 -1.43 2.30 19.40
N PHE A 158 -2.61 1.69 19.28
CA PHE A 158 -3.86 2.41 19.14
C PHE A 158 -4.40 2.53 20.55
N THR A 159 -3.94 3.54 21.27
CA THR A 159 -4.22 3.67 22.71
C THR A 159 -5.71 3.81 23.01
N GLU A 160 -6.59 4.07 22.03
CA GLU A 160 -8.03 4.18 22.25
C GLU A 160 -8.89 3.56 21.12
N PRO A 161 -10.01 2.88 21.45
CA PRO A 161 -11.10 2.65 20.48
C PRO A 161 -11.50 3.98 19.89
N LEU A 162 -11.65 4.05 18.58
CA LEU A 162 -12.26 5.23 17.98
C LEU A 162 -13.29 4.74 16.98
N LEU A 163 -14.56 4.95 17.32
CA LEU A 163 -15.68 4.82 16.40
C LEU A 163 -15.46 5.84 15.28
N ILE A 164 -14.94 5.36 14.14
CA ILE A 164 -14.72 6.15 12.94
C ILE A 164 -16.04 6.36 12.20
N LEU A 165 -16.95 5.40 12.25
CA LEU A 165 -18.22 5.46 11.55
C LEU A 165 -19.32 4.98 12.49
N SER A 166 -19.99 5.89 13.18
CA SER A 166 -21.23 5.55 13.90
C SER A 166 -22.38 5.51 12.90
N ASN A 167 -23.34 4.61 13.09
CA ASN A 167 -24.55 4.63 12.26
C ASN A 167 -25.22 6.01 12.31
N HIS A 168 -25.23 6.66 13.47
CA HIS A 168 -25.77 8.01 13.65
C HIS A 168 -25.11 9.08 12.75
N ASP A 169 -23.81 9.01 12.49
CA ASP A 169 -23.13 9.92 11.57
C ASP A 169 -23.55 9.69 10.11
N VAL A 170 -23.77 8.44 9.73
CA VAL A 170 -24.26 8.05 8.39
C VAL A 170 -25.73 8.47 8.22
N VAL A 171 -26.57 8.22 9.22
CA VAL A 171 -27.99 8.62 9.26
C VAL A 171 -28.16 10.11 9.00
N LYS A 172 -27.36 10.95 9.66
CA LYS A 172 -27.41 12.41 9.49
C LYS A 172 -27.22 12.84 8.04
N HIS A 173 -26.48 12.08 7.25
CA HIS A 173 -26.20 12.41 5.86
C HIS A 173 -27.31 11.94 4.90
N TYR A 174 -27.80 10.70 5.06
CA TYR A 174 -28.78 10.12 4.14
C TYR A 174 -30.25 10.32 4.56
N GLY A 175 -30.48 11.03 5.68
CA GLY A 175 -31.79 11.46 6.15
C GLY A 175 -32.51 10.41 6.99
N SER A 176 -32.88 9.27 6.39
CA SER A 176 -33.50 8.15 7.11
C SER A 176 -32.45 7.12 7.53
N PRO A 177 -32.44 6.64 8.78
CA PRO A 177 -31.53 5.59 9.25
C PRO A 177 -31.47 4.36 8.35
N ALA A 178 -32.63 3.87 7.93
CA ALA A 178 -32.70 2.65 7.15
C ALA A 178 -32.24 2.84 5.71
N LYS A 179 -32.57 3.99 5.10
CA LYS A 179 -32.05 4.35 3.77
C LYS A 179 -30.52 4.50 3.79
N ALA A 180 -29.99 5.12 4.85
CA ALA A 180 -28.57 5.28 5.08
C ALA A 180 -27.87 3.91 5.19
N PHE A 181 -28.40 3.05 6.05
CA PHE A 181 -27.92 1.69 6.28
C PHE A 181 -27.99 0.84 5.01
N SER A 182 -29.13 0.86 4.31
CA SER A 182 -29.37 0.20 3.02
C SER A 182 -28.28 0.54 2.01
N GLU A 183 -28.08 1.83 1.78
CA GLU A 183 -27.19 2.31 0.71
C GLU A 183 -25.73 1.98 1.04
N LEU A 184 -25.33 2.16 2.31
CA LEU A 184 -24.01 1.77 2.80
C LEU A 184 -23.76 0.27 2.61
N MET A 185 -24.70 -0.57 3.05
CA MET A 185 -24.60 -2.03 2.95
C MET A 185 -24.57 -2.49 1.49
N ARG A 186 -25.42 -1.93 0.64
CA ARG A 186 -25.47 -2.22 -0.79
C ARG A 186 -24.12 -1.92 -1.47
N LEU A 187 -23.60 -0.70 -1.28
CA LEU A 187 -22.32 -0.29 -1.89
C LEU A 187 -21.15 -1.12 -1.36
N TRP A 188 -21.13 -1.40 -0.06
CA TRP A 188 -20.10 -2.23 0.56
C TRP A 188 -20.11 -3.68 0.06
N LEU A 189 -21.28 -4.33 0.04
CA LEU A 189 -21.41 -5.72 -0.39
C LEU A 189 -21.17 -5.87 -1.90
N ASP A 190 -21.63 -4.91 -2.71
CA ASP A 190 -21.34 -4.86 -4.15
C ASP A 190 -19.83 -4.85 -4.43
N MET A 191 -19.07 -4.05 -3.66
CA MET A 191 -17.61 -4.03 -3.74
C MET A 191 -16.98 -5.41 -3.45
N TYR A 192 -17.49 -6.16 -2.47
CA TYR A 192 -17.02 -7.53 -2.17
C TYR A 192 -17.39 -8.53 -3.26
N ILE A 193 -18.65 -8.53 -3.69
CA ILE A 193 -19.16 -9.49 -4.66
C ILE A 193 -18.46 -9.33 -6.00
N LYS A 194 -18.25 -8.08 -6.44
CA LYS A 194 -17.50 -7.76 -7.66
C LYS A 194 -15.98 -7.87 -7.51
N LYS A 195 -15.48 -8.21 -6.32
CA LYS A 195 -14.05 -8.34 -5.99
C LYS A 195 -13.23 -7.10 -6.35
N ARG A 196 -13.82 -5.92 -6.21
CA ARG A 196 -13.09 -4.66 -6.40
C ARG A 196 -12.11 -4.48 -5.25
N TYR A 197 -10.85 -4.21 -5.56
CA TYR A 197 -9.81 -3.96 -4.57
C TYR A 197 -9.54 -5.16 -3.66
N ASP A 198 -9.73 -6.39 -4.15
CA ASP A 198 -9.71 -7.59 -3.30
C ASP A 198 -8.37 -7.76 -2.57
N LEU A 199 -7.26 -7.60 -3.30
CA LEU A 199 -5.92 -7.70 -2.72
C LEU A 199 -5.64 -6.53 -1.77
N ALA A 200 -5.99 -5.30 -2.16
CA ALA A 200 -5.80 -4.12 -1.33
C ALA A 200 -6.54 -4.23 0.01
N ARG A 201 -7.80 -4.67 -0.02
CA ARG A 201 -8.61 -4.88 1.18
C ARG A 201 -8.06 -6.00 2.05
N ALA A 202 -7.70 -7.15 1.45
CA ALA A 202 -7.14 -8.27 2.20
C ALA A 202 -5.87 -7.87 2.96
N LEU A 203 -4.96 -7.15 2.30
CA LEU A 203 -3.71 -6.64 2.91
C LEU A 203 -3.97 -5.58 4.00
N PHE A 204 -4.96 -4.71 3.78
CA PHE A 204 -5.37 -3.72 4.78
C PHE A 204 -5.97 -4.38 6.02
N PHE A 205 -7.01 -5.21 5.85
CA PHE A 205 -7.68 -5.89 6.95
C PHE A 205 -6.77 -6.88 7.68
N GLN A 206 -5.78 -7.47 7.00
CA GLN A 206 -4.75 -8.26 7.66
C GLN A 206 -4.04 -7.46 8.77
N THR A 207 -3.81 -6.15 8.57
CA THR A 207 -3.18 -5.30 9.60
C THR A 207 -4.11 -5.00 10.78
N ILE A 208 -5.43 -5.09 10.58
CA ILE A 208 -6.42 -4.94 11.65
C ILE A 208 -6.52 -6.25 12.44
N TYR A 209 -6.66 -7.39 11.77
CA TYR A 209 -6.88 -8.69 12.42
C TYR A 209 -5.60 -9.33 13.00
N SER A 210 -4.41 -8.95 12.53
CA SER A 210 -3.15 -9.56 12.98
C SER A 210 -2.63 -8.91 14.26
N LYS A 211 -3.02 -9.50 15.41
CA LYS A 211 -2.67 -9.02 16.76
C LYS A 211 -1.20 -8.66 16.97
N ASN A 212 -0.29 -9.48 16.46
CA ASN A 212 1.15 -9.39 16.73
C ASN A 212 1.95 -9.13 15.46
N LEU A 213 1.37 -8.39 14.50
CA LEU A 213 2.09 -8.05 13.27
C LEU A 213 3.24 -7.08 13.62
N PRO A 214 4.51 -7.45 13.39
CA PRO A 214 5.63 -6.52 13.53
C PRO A 214 5.38 -5.25 12.72
N VAL A 215 5.81 -4.12 13.26
CA VAL A 215 5.51 -2.80 12.68
C VAL A 215 6.02 -2.69 11.23
N GLU A 216 7.16 -3.29 10.91
CA GLU A 216 7.73 -3.36 9.57
C GLU A 216 6.83 -4.15 8.63
N LEU A 217 6.25 -5.25 9.09
CA LEU A 217 5.32 -6.05 8.30
C LEU A 217 3.97 -5.34 8.13
N ALA A 218 3.48 -4.64 9.15
CA ALA A 218 2.28 -3.80 9.04
C ALA A 218 2.49 -2.69 8.01
N PHE A 219 3.63 -1.99 8.09
CA PHE A 219 4.02 -0.97 7.12
C PHE A 219 4.11 -1.53 5.69
N LEU A 220 4.78 -2.67 5.50
CA LEU A 220 4.90 -3.31 4.18
C LEU A 220 3.53 -3.76 3.66
N SER A 221 2.67 -4.32 4.51
CA SER A 221 1.31 -4.74 4.14
C SER A 221 0.47 -3.55 3.69
N LEU A 222 0.51 -2.44 4.43
CA LEU A 222 -0.22 -1.23 4.07
C LEU A 222 0.34 -0.55 2.82
N THR A 223 1.67 -0.55 2.66
CA THR A 223 2.32 -0.05 1.43
C THR A 223 1.85 -0.84 0.22
N LEU A 224 1.81 -2.17 0.32
CA LEU A 224 1.31 -3.04 -0.75
C LEU A 224 -0.20 -2.86 -0.96
N ALA A 225 -0.99 -2.67 0.11
CA ALA A 225 -2.42 -2.40 0.01
C ALA A 225 -2.70 -1.12 -0.79
N THR A 226 -1.99 -0.03 -0.45
CA THR A 226 -2.09 1.26 -1.15
C THR A 226 -1.63 1.15 -2.60
N GLU A 227 -0.52 0.46 -2.85
CA GLU A 227 -0.04 0.23 -4.21
C GLU A 227 -1.06 -0.59 -5.03
N SER A 228 -1.58 -1.69 -4.49
CA SER A 228 -2.59 -2.53 -5.14
C SER A 228 -3.87 -1.75 -5.43
N TYR A 229 -4.35 -0.93 -4.49
CA TYR A 229 -5.52 -0.09 -4.70
C TYR A 229 -5.32 0.86 -5.89
N HIS A 230 -4.19 1.57 -5.96
CA HIS A 230 -3.89 2.45 -7.09
C HIS A 230 -3.93 1.69 -8.41
N ARG A 231 -3.28 0.52 -8.48
CA ARG A 231 -3.23 -0.26 -9.72
C ARG A 231 -4.63 -0.68 -10.17
N GLU A 232 -5.43 -1.21 -9.25
CA GLU A 232 -6.79 -1.65 -9.57
C GLU A 232 -7.72 -0.48 -9.93
N ARG A 233 -7.44 0.74 -9.45
CA ARG A 233 -8.25 1.93 -9.74
C ARG A 233 -7.87 2.63 -11.05
N PHE A 234 -6.58 2.72 -11.34
CA PHE A 234 -6.02 3.57 -12.41
C PHE A 234 -5.25 2.79 -13.47
N ASP A 235 -4.59 1.67 -13.14
CA ASP A 235 -3.87 0.89 -14.16
C ASP A 235 -4.85 0.13 -15.09
N THR A 236 -6.17 0.15 -14.85
CA THR A 236 -7.17 -0.36 -15.80
C THR A 236 -7.76 0.74 -16.70
N ASP A 237 -7.42 2.00 -16.44
CA ASP A 237 -7.90 3.15 -17.20
C ASP A 237 -6.99 3.37 -18.42
N GLU A 238 -7.53 3.19 -19.62
CA GLU A 238 -6.78 3.32 -20.88
C GLU A 238 -6.19 4.72 -21.05
N ASP A 239 -6.90 5.76 -20.63
CA ASP A 239 -6.43 7.14 -20.73
C ASP A 239 -5.24 7.37 -19.80
N HIS A 240 -5.31 6.85 -18.57
CA HIS A 240 -4.20 6.93 -17.62
C HIS A 240 -2.97 6.13 -18.11
N GLN A 241 -3.18 4.91 -18.64
CA GLN A 241 -2.09 4.11 -19.21
C GLN A 241 -1.40 4.86 -20.36
N LYS A 242 -2.19 5.46 -21.24
CA LYS A 242 -1.68 6.23 -22.36
C LYS A 242 -0.90 7.46 -21.89
N GLU A 243 -1.40 8.19 -20.90
CA GLU A 243 -0.68 9.33 -20.31
C GLU A 243 0.70 8.90 -19.74
N VAL A 244 0.73 7.77 -19.03
CA VAL A 244 1.98 7.22 -18.48
C VAL A 244 2.93 6.78 -19.60
N GLU A 245 2.42 6.16 -20.65
CA GLU A 245 3.19 5.73 -21.82
C GLU A 245 3.77 6.93 -22.59
N ASP A 246 2.96 7.97 -22.81
CA ASP A 246 3.38 9.21 -23.49
C ASP A 246 4.51 9.90 -22.73
N LYS A 247 4.34 10.10 -21.41
CA LYS A 247 5.42 10.65 -20.54
C LYS A 247 6.69 9.80 -20.57
N THR A 248 6.53 8.48 -20.62
CA THR A 248 7.66 7.54 -20.70
C THR A 248 8.39 7.68 -22.03
N ASN A 249 7.66 7.82 -23.13
CA ASN A 249 8.21 7.99 -24.47
C ASN A 249 8.89 9.35 -24.63
N ASP A 250 8.31 10.43 -24.08
CA ASP A 250 8.92 11.76 -24.05
C ASP A 250 10.28 11.73 -23.35
N PHE A 251 10.37 11.10 -22.19
CA PHE A 251 11.63 10.97 -21.47
C PHE A 251 12.65 10.11 -22.22
N ILE A 252 12.21 9.04 -22.89
CA ILE A 252 13.09 8.25 -23.78
C ILE A 252 13.63 9.14 -24.90
N ASN A 253 12.79 9.94 -25.55
CA ASN A 253 13.19 10.85 -26.63
C ASN A 253 14.20 11.91 -26.15
N GLU A 254 14.03 12.43 -24.93
CA GLU A 254 14.99 13.34 -24.29
C GLU A 254 16.34 12.63 -24.06
N VAL A 255 16.33 11.40 -23.55
CA VAL A 255 17.55 10.59 -23.39
C VAL A 255 18.21 10.30 -24.74
N GLU A 256 17.44 10.03 -25.80
CA GLU A 256 17.97 9.80 -27.15
C GLU A 256 18.62 11.04 -27.75
N SER A 257 18.08 12.23 -27.50
CA SER A 257 18.64 13.50 -27.97
C SER A 257 19.83 14.01 -27.14
N SER A 258 20.01 13.49 -25.92
CA SER A 258 21.15 13.85 -25.06
C SER A 258 22.51 13.37 -25.61
N ASN A 259 23.60 14.06 -25.24
CA ASN A 259 24.96 13.72 -25.67
C ASN A 259 25.61 12.57 -24.85
N ILE A 260 24.78 11.63 -24.38
CA ILE A 260 25.18 10.49 -23.56
C ILE A 260 25.68 9.33 -24.45
N SER A 261 26.62 8.52 -23.96
CA SER A 261 27.13 7.37 -24.72
C SER A 261 26.01 6.40 -25.16
N PRO A 262 26.12 5.77 -26.35
CA PRO A 262 25.10 4.82 -26.83
C PRO A 262 24.80 3.68 -25.86
N ASN A 263 25.81 3.18 -25.14
CA ASN A 263 25.65 2.11 -24.14
C ASN A 263 24.82 2.58 -22.94
N SER A 264 25.07 3.80 -22.46
CA SER A 264 24.29 4.40 -21.38
C SER A 264 22.85 4.66 -21.80
N LYS A 265 22.60 5.16 -23.02
CA LYS A 265 21.25 5.32 -23.58
C LYS A 265 20.49 3.98 -23.60
N LYS A 266 21.12 2.92 -24.13
CA LYS A 266 20.53 1.57 -24.16
C LYS A 266 20.18 1.06 -22.75
N ARG A 267 21.08 1.24 -21.78
CA ARG A 267 20.83 0.84 -20.39
C ARG A 267 19.69 1.63 -19.77
N ILE A 268 19.67 2.95 -19.93
CA ILE A 268 18.62 3.83 -19.41
C ILE A 268 17.27 3.45 -20.02
N ARG A 269 17.19 3.27 -21.35
CA ARG A 269 15.98 2.82 -22.05
C ARG A 269 15.48 1.48 -21.53
N GLY A 270 16.38 0.51 -21.32
CA GLY A 270 16.06 -0.78 -20.74
C GLY A 270 15.47 -0.65 -19.33
N LEU A 271 16.04 0.22 -18.49
CA LEU A 271 15.55 0.47 -17.13
C LEU A 271 14.19 1.17 -17.12
N ILE A 272 13.98 2.15 -18.01
CA ILE A 272 12.71 2.87 -18.16
C ILE A 272 11.63 1.89 -18.63
N ARG A 273 11.87 1.15 -19.71
CA ARG A 273 10.89 0.19 -20.26
C ARG A 273 10.61 -0.99 -19.31
N ALA A 274 11.59 -1.39 -18.51
CA ALA A 274 11.40 -2.43 -17.50
C ALA A 274 10.51 -1.96 -16.34
N LYS A 275 10.49 -0.66 -16.04
CA LYS A 275 9.51 -0.05 -15.14
C LYS A 275 8.21 0.19 -15.89
N LYS A 276 7.40 -0.86 -16.07
CA LYS A 276 6.02 -0.68 -16.50
C LYS A 276 5.21 -0.04 -15.37
N GLY A 277 4.69 1.16 -15.62
CA GLY A 277 3.79 1.87 -14.73
C GLY A 277 4.47 2.84 -13.76
N GLU A 278 3.64 3.53 -13.00
CA GLU A 278 4.08 4.56 -12.06
C GLU A 278 4.93 4.00 -10.91
N SER A 279 5.87 4.83 -10.45
CA SER A 279 6.65 4.52 -9.24
C SER A 279 5.75 4.54 -7.99
N LEU A 280 6.13 3.80 -6.94
CA LEU A 280 5.40 3.82 -5.67
C LEU A 280 5.21 5.25 -5.11
N ASN A 281 6.24 6.09 -5.22
CA ASN A 281 6.15 7.50 -4.81
C ASN A 281 5.06 8.25 -5.60
N ALA A 282 5.07 8.11 -6.94
CA ALA A 282 4.08 8.75 -7.81
C ALA A 282 2.66 8.26 -7.50
N ARG A 283 2.45 6.95 -7.33
CA ARG A 283 1.16 6.37 -6.98
C ARG A 283 0.59 6.91 -5.68
N ILE A 284 1.42 6.93 -4.62
CA ILE A 284 0.99 7.46 -3.32
C ILE A 284 0.71 8.95 -3.43
N SER A 285 1.56 9.71 -4.12
CA SER A 285 1.37 11.16 -4.30
C SER A 285 0.07 11.47 -5.07
N SER A 286 -0.24 10.67 -6.10
CA SER A 286 -1.49 10.75 -6.87
C SER A 286 -2.71 10.52 -5.97
N LEU A 287 -2.72 9.42 -5.19
CA LEU A 287 -3.81 9.13 -4.23
C LEU A 287 -3.98 10.24 -3.21
N VAL A 288 -2.88 10.76 -2.67
CA VAL A 288 -2.93 11.84 -1.68
C VAL A 288 -3.50 13.11 -2.32
N GLY A 289 -3.15 13.43 -3.56
CA GLY A 289 -3.70 14.59 -4.26
C GLY A 289 -5.18 14.52 -4.52
N ASP A 290 -5.67 13.36 -4.95
CA ASP A 290 -7.08 13.16 -5.25
C ASP A 290 -7.95 13.11 -3.99
N VAL A 291 -7.42 12.61 -2.86
CA VAL A 291 -8.24 12.21 -1.72
C VAL A 291 -7.99 13.06 -0.49
N MET A 292 -6.74 13.45 -0.26
CA MET A 292 -6.31 14.07 1.01
C MET A 292 -6.26 15.59 0.91
N LYS A 293 -6.21 16.17 -0.29
CA LYS A 293 -6.18 17.64 -0.48
C LYS A 293 -7.33 18.38 0.23
N PRO A 294 -8.58 17.84 0.28
CA PRO A 294 -9.68 18.50 0.99
C PRO A 294 -9.68 18.28 2.51
N ILE A 295 -8.83 17.38 3.02
CA ILE A 295 -8.75 17.08 4.45
C ILE A 295 -7.68 17.98 5.08
N GLU A 296 -8.13 18.98 5.83
CA GLU A 296 -7.29 19.95 6.54
C GLU A 296 -6.22 19.23 7.39
N GLY A 297 -4.95 19.66 7.27
CA GLY A 297 -3.78 19.07 7.93
C GLY A 297 -3.07 17.95 7.14
N LEU A 298 -3.66 17.42 6.07
CA LEU A 298 -2.95 16.50 5.15
C LEU A 298 -2.35 17.20 3.93
N ALA A 299 -2.81 18.41 3.63
CA ALA A 299 -2.29 19.20 2.51
C ALA A 299 -0.78 19.51 2.64
N SER A 300 -0.24 19.53 3.85
CA SER A 300 1.20 19.64 4.12
C SER A 300 1.98 18.36 3.79
N LEU A 301 1.35 17.18 3.94
CA LEU A 301 1.93 15.89 3.52
C LEU A 301 1.93 15.73 2.00
N TYR A 302 1.11 16.52 1.30
CA TYR A 302 0.89 16.46 -0.14
C TYR A 302 2.08 16.96 -0.98
N GLU A 303 3.07 17.65 -0.41
CA GLU A 303 4.24 18.17 -1.14
C GLU A 303 5.22 17.06 -1.62
N GLY A 304 4.73 15.87 -1.96
CA GLY A 304 5.50 14.72 -2.46
C GLY A 304 6.33 14.01 -1.39
N CYS A 305 6.45 14.57 -0.19
CA CYS A 305 7.29 14.02 0.87
C CYS A 305 6.77 12.63 1.34
N LEU A 306 5.45 12.40 1.42
CA LEU A 306 4.91 11.11 1.90
C LEU A 306 5.24 9.93 0.98
N GLY A 307 5.00 10.05 -0.33
CA GLY A 307 5.27 8.97 -1.28
C GLY A 307 6.76 8.60 -1.31
N GLN A 308 7.63 9.61 -1.22
CA GLN A 308 9.07 9.44 -1.15
C GLN A 308 9.50 8.74 0.16
N ALA A 309 8.93 9.15 1.28
CA ALA A 309 9.19 8.56 2.59
C ALA A 309 8.82 7.06 2.62
N VAL A 310 7.65 6.71 2.08
CA VAL A 310 7.18 5.32 2.00
C VAL A 310 8.06 4.51 1.05
N ALA A 311 8.39 5.04 -0.13
CA ALA A 311 9.26 4.36 -1.09
C ALA A 311 10.66 4.09 -0.52
N THR A 312 11.26 5.07 0.15
CA THR A 312 12.59 4.97 0.78
C THR A 312 12.57 3.96 1.93
N THR A 313 11.58 4.04 2.81
CA THR A 313 11.43 3.12 3.95
C THR A 313 11.25 1.69 3.47
N ARG A 314 10.38 1.45 2.49
CA ARG A 314 10.21 0.12 1.87
C ARG A 314 11.51 -0.37 1.26
N GLY A 315 12.20 0.46 0.47
CA GLY A 315 13.47 0.11 -0.15
C GLY A 315 14.51 -0.31 0.88
N SER A 316 14.59 0.42 2.00
CA SER A 316 15.47 0.09 3.11
C SER A 316 15.14 -1.25 3.77
N LEU A 317 13.86 -1.51 4.06
CA LEU A 317 13.43 -2.75 4.72
C LEU A 317 13.61 -3.98 3.83
N VAL A 318 13.39 -3.84 2.52
CA VAL A 318 13.43 -4.97 1.58
C VAL A 318 14.85 -5.30 1.13
N HIS A 319 15.70 -4.30 0.91
CA HIS A 319 17.02 -4.51 0.31
C HIS A 319 18.18 -4.54 1.30
N GLY A 320 17.95 -4.23 2.60
CA GLY A 320 18.94 -4.38 3.67
C GLY A 320 20.23 -3.55 3.51
N GLY A 321 20.33 -2.72 2.47
CA GLY A 321 21.57 -2.08 2.04
C GLY A 321 21.82 -0.71 2.64
N ILE A 322 20.82 -0.09 3.27
CA ILE A 322 21.02 1.18 3.96
C ILE A 322 21.23 0.84 5.43
N LYS A 323 22.48 0.90 5.91
CA LYS A 323 22.76 0.91 7.35
C LYS A 323 21.81 1.93 7.96
N ILE A 324 20.94 1.44 8.83
CA ILE A 324 20.09 2.30 9.64
C ILE A 324 21.05 3.08 10.49
N GLY A 325 21.40 4.31 10.07
CA GLY A 325 21.87 5.27 11.05
C GLY A 325 20.81 5.33 12.15
N GLU A 326 21.22 5.52 13.39
CA GLU A 326 20.31 5.65 14.55
C GLU A 326 19.28 6.79 14.39
N ASP A 327 19.38 7.56 13.31
CA ASP A 327 18.51 8.67 12.98
C ASP A 327 17.06 8.23 12.75
N SER A 328 16.20 8.95 13.48
CA SER A 328 14.75 8.83 13.67
C SER A 328 13.85 8.73 12.41
N TRP A 329 14.41 8.74 11.21
CA TRP A 329 13.66 8.76 9.96
C TRP A 329 13.16 7.38 9.49
N ARG A 330 13.39 6.33 10.28
CA ARG A 330 12.81 4.99 10.09
C ARG A 330 11.80 4.68 11.19
N ARG A 331 10.68 5.39 11.15
CA ARG A 331 9.49 5.05 11.94
C ARG A 331 8.42 4.40 11.07
N PRO A 332 8.58 3.10 10.70
CA PRO A 332 7.53 2.32 10.04
C PRO A 332 6.18 2.42 10.75
N ASP A 333 6.15 2.61 12.07
CA ASP A 333 4.94 2.83 12.86
C ASP A 333 4.16 4.05 12.38
N CYS A 334 4.82 5.20 12.25
CA CYS A 334 4.15 6.44 11.85
C CYS A 334 3.66 6.35 10.40
N LEU A 335 4.49 5.82 9.50
CA LEU A 335 4.10 5.66 8.10
C LEU A 335 3.00 4.62 7.92
N ALA A 336 3.03 3.50 8.66
CA ALA A 336 1.96 2.52 8.68
C ALA A 336 0.65 3.19 9.14
N GLN A 337 0.71 4.00 10.19
CA GLN A 337 -0.48 4.68 10.69
C GLN A 337 -1.07 5.65 9.66
N VAL A 338 -0.24 6.47 8.99
CA VAL A 338 -0.70 7.36 7.91
C VAL A 338 -1.30 6.57 6.75
N LEU A 339 -0.63 5.50 6.29
CA LEU A 339 -1.13 4.65 5.20
C LEU A 339 -2.44 3.95 5.60
N SER A 340 -2.59 3.54 6.86
CA SER A 340 -3.82 2.99 7.39
C SER A 340 -4.98 3.98 7.27
N TYR A 341 -4.75 5.26 7.61
CA TYR A 341 -5.77 6.29 7.43
C TYR A 341 -6.06 6.57 5.96
N LEU A 342 -5.04 6.70 5.12
CA LEU A 342 -5.22 6.84 3.67
C LEU A 342 -6.10 5.71 3.12
N MET A 343 -5.79 4.45 3.44
CA MET A 343 -6.60 3.31 3.03
C MET A 343 -8.04 3.37 3.53
N ARG A 344 -8.28 3.81 4.77
CA ARG A 344 -9.65 4.04 5.26
C ARG A 344 -10.37 5.07 4.41
N VAL A 345 -9.76 6.22 4.13
CA VAL A 345 -10.39 7.28 3.32
C VAL A 345 -10.73 6.76 1.92
N LEU A 346 -9.78 6.07 1.29
CA LEU A 346 -9.96 5.47 -0.03
C LEU A 346 -11.16 4.50 -0.03
N ILE A 347 -11.21 3.58 0.93
CA ILE A 347 -12.30 2.61 1.05
C ILE A 347 -13.64 3.30 1.32
N LEU A 348 -13.68 4.30 2.21
CA LEU A 348 -14.90 5.06 2.52
C LEU A 348 -15.41 5.85 1.30
N ARG A 349 -14.51 6.40 0.48
CA ARG A 349 -14.86 7.08 -0.77
C ARG A 349 -15.44 6.10 -1.80
N GLU A 350 -14.88 4.90 -1.92
CA GLU A 350 -15.39 3.87 -2.85
C GLU A 350 -16.79 3.37 -2.50
N ILE A 351 -17.18 3.41 -1.22
CA ILE A 351 -18.56 3.13 -0.79
C ILE A 351 -19.46 4.38 -0.81
N GLY A 352 -19.05 5.43 -1.51
CA GLY A 352 -19.89 6.58 -1.82
C GLY A 352 -20.11 7.56 -0.66
N LEU A 353 -19.30 7.50 0.40
CA LEU A 353 -19.39 8.50 1.46
C LEU A 353 -18.81 9.85 0.99
N PRO A 354 -19.51 10.96 1.26
CA PRO A 354 -19.01 12.28 0.90
C PRO A 354 -17.72 12.61 1.63
N LEU A 355 -16.84 13.32 0.93
CA LEU A 355 -15.54 13.67 1.47
C LEU A 355 -15.64 14.59 2.68
N GLU A 356 -16.68 15.42 2.77
CA GLU A 356 -16.95 16.29 3.92
C GLU A 356 -17.23 15.46 5.19
N LEU A 357 -18.00 14.38 5.04
CA LEU A 357 -18.29 13.46 6.14
C LEU A 357 -17.02 12.71 6.54
N ILE A 358 -16.28 12.16 5.58
CA ILE A 358 -15.02 11.47 5.87
C ILE A 358 -14.02 12.39 6.57
N THR A 359 -13.89 13.63 6.08
CA THR A 359 -13.06 14.69 6.69
C THR A 359 -13.47 14.94 8.13
N LYS A 360 -14.77 15.05 8.41
CA LYS A 360 -15.31 15.26 9.76
C LYS A 360 -14.91 14.10 10.68
N LEU A 361 -15.16 12.85 10.26
CA LEU A 361 -14.87 11.64 11.05
C LEU A 361 -13.38 11.54 11.39
N ILE A 362 -12.53 11.90 10.43
CA ILE A 362 -11.08 11.88 10.59
C ILE A 362 -10.57 13.03 11.46
N LYS A 363 -11.09 14.26 11.26
CA LYS A 363 -10.66 15.46 12.00
C LYS A 363 -10.90 15.32 13.50
N TYR A 364 -11.99 14.67 13.91
CA TYR A 364 -12.31 14.45 15.32
C TYR A 364 -11.53 13.29 15.95
N ASN A 365 -10.89 12.43 15.15
CA ASN A 365 -10.08 11.31 15.63
C ASN A 365 -8.75 11.80 16.24
N ALA A 366 -8.57 11.62 17.56
CA ALA A 366 -7.37 12.08 18.27
C ALA A 366 -6.10 11.36 17.81
N GLY A 367 -6.18 10.03 17.61
CA GLY A 367 -5.07 9.22 17.11
C GLY A 367 -4.60 9.68 15.73
N TYR A 368 -5.55 10.04 14.87
CA TYR A 368 -5.26 10.58 13.55
C TYR A 368 -4.50 11.91 13.62
N ARG A 369 -5.00 12.87 14.41
CA ARG A 369 -4.34 14.18 14.58
C ARG A 369 -2.90 14.02 15.09
N ALA A 370 -2.67 13.09 16.02
CA ALA A 370 -1.32 12.78 16.50
C ALA A 370 -0.44 12.24 15.36
N SER A 371 -0.96 11.29 14.58
CA SER A 371 -0.24 10.65 13.45
C SER A 371 0.15 11.65 12.38
N VAL A 372 -0.79 12.51 11.99
CA VAL A 372 -0.56 13.55 10.99
C VAL A 372 0.53 14.50 11.45
N ARG A 373 0.46 15.01 12.69
CA ARG A 373 1.51 15.91 13.21
C ARG A 373 2.90 15.27 13.20
N VAL A 374 3.00 13.98 13.53
CA VAL A 374 4.28 13.26 13.45
C VAL A 374 4.73 13.12 12.00
N ALA A 375 3.81 12.76 11.10
CA ALA A 375 4.10 12.62 9.68
C ALA A 375 4.49 13.95 9.02
N GLU A 376 3.88 15.07 9.41
CA GLU A 376 4.19 16.41 8.90
C GLU A 376 5.59 16.82 9.32
N LYS A 377 5.89 16.68 10.61
CA LYS A 377 7.24 16.92 11.14
C LYS A 377 8.27 16.07 10.40
N PHE A 378 7.92 14.82 10.12
CA PHE A 378 8.76 13.88 9.42
C PHE A 378 8.96 14.21 7.93
N GLY A 379 7.88 14.56 7.21
CA GLY A 379 7.93 14.95 5.80
C GLY A 379 8.79 16.19 5.60
N LYS A 380 8.65 17.19 6.50
CA LYS A 380 9.50 18.38 6.50
C LYS A 380 10.98 18.03 6.67
N MET A 381 11.33 17.15 7.61
CA MET A 381 12.72 16.71 7.81
C MET A 381 13.32 16.06 6.57
N ILE A 382 12.59 15.16 5.89
CA ILE A 382 13.06 14.53 4.65
C ILE A 382 13.30 15.57 3.57
N CYS A 383 12.35 16.49 3.41
CA CYS A 383 12.41 17.51 2.38
C CYS A 383 13.56 18.51 2.66
N ASP A 384 13.86 18.81 3.92
CA ASP A 384 15.03 19.59 4.35
C ASP A 384 16.37 18.84 4.11
N GLU A 385 16.45 17.54 4.44
CA GLU A 385 17.64 16.71 4.21
C GLU A 385 17.94 16.50 2.73
N GLU A 386 16.93 16.32 1.91
CA GLU A 386 17.09 16.26 0.46
C GLU A 386 17.58 17.60 -0.09
N ALA A 387 17.04 18.72 0.40
CA ALA A 387 17.51 20.05 0.02
C ALA A 387 18.99 20.25 0.41
N ALA A 388 19.38 19.80 1.60
CA ALA A 388 20.77 19.82 2.09
C ALA A 388 21.69 18.88 1.27
N SER A 389 21.22 17.69 0.92
CA SER A 389 21.98 16.74 0.09
C SER A 389 22.15 17.25 -1.34
N LYS A 390 21.11 17.89 -1.91
CA LYS A 390 21.17 18.53 -3.23
C LYS A 390 22.09 19.75 -3.22
N SER A 391 22.11 20.54 -2.14
CA SER A 391 23.02 21.69 -2.02
C SER A 391 24.48 21.23 -1.85
N LYS A 392 24.73 20.21 -1.03
CA LYS A 392 26.05 19.61 -0.85
C LYS A 392 26.56 18.96 -2.14
N GLY A 393 25.74 18.17 -2.82
CA GLY A 393 26.09 17.57 -4.12
C GLY A 393 26.32 18.60 -5.22
N LYS A 394 25.60 19.74 -5.22
CA LYS A 394 25.89 20.87 -6.11
C LYS A 394 27.23 21.53 -5.77
N SER A 395 27.55 21.70 -4.48
CA SER A 395 28.83 22.25 -4.01
C SER A 395 30.00 21.35 -4.40
N GLU A 396 29.92 20.05 -4.10
CA GLU A 396 30.97 19.07 -4.45
C GLU A 396 31.15 18.94 -5.96
N LYS A 397 30.05 19.00 -6.73
CA LYS A 397 30.13 18.99 -8.20
C LYS A 397 30.68 20.30 -8.76
N ALA A 398 30.36 21.45 -8.16
CA ALA A 398 30.93 22.74 -8.54
C ALA A 398 32.43 22.80 -8.21
N GLU A 399 32.83 22.29 -7.05
CA GLU A 399 34.23 22.18 -6.62
C GLU A 399 35.01 21.21 -7.53
N ALA A 400 34.45 20.04 -7.86
CA ALA A 400 35.06 19.12 -8.81
C ALA A 400 35.20 19.73 -10.22
N VAL A 401 34.22 20.53 -10.67
CA VAL A 401 34.32 21.27 -11.94
C VAL A 401 35.35 22.39 -11.86
N GLN A 402 35.47 23.07 -10.73
CA GLN A 402 36.48 24.11 -10.50
C GLN A 402 37.90 23.49 -10.50
N ILE A 403 38.10 22.38 -9.78
CA ILE A 403 39.34 21.62 -9.75
C ILE A 403 39.69 21.09 -11.15
N SER A 404 38.70 20.56 -11.89
CA SER A 404 38.89 20.13 -13.28
C SER A 404 39.28 21.29 -14.21
N LYS A 405 38.69 22.47 -14.06
CA LYS A 405 39.03 23.66 -14.87
C LYS A 405 40.42 24.19 -14.55
N VAL A 406 40.83 24.16 -13.28
CA VAL A 406 42.20 24.54 -12.86
C VAL A 406 43.22 23.53 -13.38
N ALA A 407 42.92 22.23 -13.31
CA ALA A 407 43.78 21.18 -13.87
C ALA A 407 43.89 21.25 -15.40
N GLU A 408 42.80 21.59 -16.12
CA GLU A 408 42.83 21.76 -17.58
C GLU A 408 43.58 23.02 -18.04
N ALA A 409 43.65 24.07 -17.21
CA ALA A 409 44.35 25.32 -17.53
C ALA A 409 45.88 25.20 -17.46
N GLU A 410 46.42 24.19 -16.78
CA GLU A 410 47.87 23.98 -16.62
C GLU A 410 48.47 23.01 -17.63
N ILE A 411 47.66 22.21 -18.33
CA ILE A 411 48.14 21.25 -19.34
C ILE A 411 48.55 22.00 -20.61
N ARG A 412 49.87 22.17 -20.80
CA ARG A 412 50.47 22.78 -21.98
C ARG A 412 51.18 21.73 -22.84
N SER A 413 51.22 21.96 -24.15
CA SER A 413 52.08 21.20 -25.07
C SER A 413 53.53 21.18 -24.55
N PRO A 414 54.21 20.01 -24.52
CA PRO A 414 55.63 19.92 -24.13
C PRO A 414 56.56 20.74 -25.03
N LEU A 415 56.16 20.92 -26.29
CA LEU A 415 56.89 21.73 -27.26
C LEU A 415 56.21 23.08 -27.51
N ASN A 416 57.01 24.13 -27.52
CA ASN A 416 56.57 25.47 -27.88
C ASN A 416 56.58 25.67 -29.41
N GLY A 417 56.00 26.77 -29.87
CA GLY A 417 55.84 27.01 -31.31
C GLY A 417 57.16 27.14 -32.06
N LYS A 418 58.19 27.72 -31.42
CA LYS A 418 59.53 27.87 -32.02
C LYS A 418 60.22 26.52 -32.16
N GLU A 419 60.10 25.65 -31.15
CA GLU A 419 60.65 24.30 -31.17
C GLU A 419 60.04 23.46 -32.29
N LEU A 420 58.72 23.55 -32.51
CA LEU A 420 58.04 22.85 -33.62
C LEU A 420 58.48 23.38 -35.00
N ILE A 421 58.59 24.70 -35.15
CA ILE A 421 59.08 25.35 -36.38
C ILE A 421 60.50 24.89 -36.72
N ALA A 422 61.39 24.88 -35.72
CA ALA A 422 62.77 24.42 -35.89
C ALA A 422 62.83 22.91 -36.23
N LEU A 423 62.01 22.08 -35.57
CA LEU A 423 62.01 20.63 -35.75
C LEU A 423 61.54 20.20 -37.15
N ILE A 424 60.55 20.90 -37.71
CA ILE A 424 59.98 20.58 -39.03
C ILE A 424 60.66 21.40 -40.15
N ASN A 425 61.49 22.38 -39.80
CA ASN A 425 62.15 23.29 -40.75
C ASN A 425 61.16 23.94 -41.74
N ARG A 426 60.02 24.40 -41.22
CA ARG A 426 58.95 25.04 -42.00
C ARG A 426 58.54 26.36 -41.35
N PRO A 427 58.29 27.45 -42.11
CA PRO A 427 57.80 28.70 -41.53
C PRO A 427 56.50 28.49 -40.74
N GLY A 428 56.33 29.30 -39.70
CA GLY A 428 55.17 29.24 -38.82
C GLY A 428 53.85 29.38 -39.58
N GLY A 429 52.84 28.60 -39.17
CA GLY A 429 51.51 28.62 -39.78
C GLY A 429 50.48 27.86 -38.95
N LYS A 430 49.26 27.70 -39.48
CA LYS A 430 48.15 27.02 -38.79
C LYS A 430 48.50 25.59 -38.30
N TRP A 431 49.41 24.91 -38.98
CA TRP A 431 49.89 23.57 -38.62
C TRP A 431 50.56 23.50 -37.23
N VAL A 432 51.18 24.59 -36.76
CA VAL A 432 51.81 24.65 -35.43
C VAL A 432 50.75 24.53 -34.34
N ALA A 433 49.58 25.16 -34.52
CA ALA A 433 48.47 25.06 -33.59
C ALA A 433 47.87 23.65 -33.57
N VAL A 434 47.78 22.99 -34.74
CA VAL A 434 47.29 21.61 -34.86
C VAL A 434 48.20 20.64 -34.09
N LEU A 435 49.51 20.72 -34.28
CA LEU A 435 50.47 19.87 -33.56
C LEU A 435 50.50 20.16 -32.06
N LYS A 436 50.42 21.43 -31.66
CA LYS A 436 50.29 21.79 -30.25
C LYS A 436 49.00 21.22 -29.65
N GLY A 437 47.89 21.28 -30.37
CA GLY A 437 46.62 20.70 -29.95
C GLY A 437 46.72 19.19 -29.77
N TYR A 438 47.34 18.50 -30.74
CA TYR A 438 47.59 17.05 -30.68
C TYR A 438 48.46 16.66 -29.49
N LEU A 439 49.62 17.30 -29.31
CA LEU A 439 50.54 17.02 -28.20
C LEU A 439 49.89 17.33 -26.84
N THR A 440 49.14 18.43 -26.74
CA THR A 440 48.38 18.76 -25.53
C THR A 440 47.31 17.71 -25.24
N GLY A 441 46.66 17.16 -26.27
CA GLY A 441 45.74 16.03 -26.15
C GLY A 441 46.40 14.77 -25.62
N LEU A 442 47.61 14.44 -26.09
CA LEU A 442 48.36 13.29 -25.57
C LEU A 442 48.81 13.47 -24.11
N VAL A 443 49.16 14.70 -23.71
CA VAL A 443 49.46 15.00 -22.31
C VAL A 443 48.21 14.88 -21.45
N ARG A 444 47.06 15.38 -21.95
CA ARG A 444 45.77 15.23 -21.28
C ARG A 444 45.35 13.77 -21.10
N ASP A 445 45.63 12.93 -22.09
CA ASP A 445 45.35 11.49 -22.06
C ASP A 445 46.36 10.69 -21.20
N GLY A 446 47.37 11.34 -20.62
CA GLY A 446 48.44 10.68 -19.84
C GLY A 446 49.40 9.82 -20.68
N LYS A 447 49.35 9.93 -22.01
CA LYS A 447 50.21 9.18 -22.95
C LYS A 447 51.56 9.85 -23.17
N LEU A 448 51.67 11.12 -22.82
CA LEU A 448 52.88 11.92 -22.94
C LEU A 448 53.02 12.74 -21.66
N LYS A 449 54.19 12.77 -21.02
CA LYS A 449 54.38 13.66 -19.87
C LYS A 449 54.58 15.10 -20.36
N GLN A 450 54.15 16.07 -19.56
CA GLN A 450 54.20 17.49 -19.94
C GLN A 450 55.64 18.00 -20.16
N ASP A 451 56.61 17.39 -19.50
CA ASP A 451 58.04 17.68 -19.57
C ASP A 451 58.81 16.78 -20.56
N ASP A 452 58.15 15.76 -21.13
CA ASP A 452 58.78 14.80 -22.06
C ASP A 452 58.86 15.37 -23.48
N LYS A 453 59.80 16.29 -23.65
CA LYS A 453 60.07 16.93 -24.94
C LYS A 453 60.61 15.96 -25.98
N ASP A 454 61.33 14.92 -25.59
CA ASP A 454 62.00 14.02 -26.53
C ASP A 454 61.01 13.05 -27.18
N SER A 455 60.09 12.46 -26.40
CA SER A 455 58.98 11.68 -26.94
C SER A 455 58.06 12.56 -27.80
N ALA A 456 57.81 13.81 -27.38
CA ALA A 456 57.03 14.76 -28.18
C ALA A 456 57.68 15.07 -29.53
N ARG A 457 59.01 15.24 -29.57
CA ARG A 457 59.77 15.45 -30.82
C ARG A 457 59.67 14.23 -31.72
N LYS A 458 59.84 13.02 -31.17
CA LYS A 458 59.75 11.78 -31.94
C LYS A 458 58.37 11.63 -32.60
N LEU A 459 57.30 11.87 -31.87
CA LEU A 459 55.92 11.82 -32.39
C LEU A 459 55.68 12.86 -33.49
N VAL A 460 56.21 14.07 -33.36
CA VAL A 460 56.08 15.11 -34.39
C VAL A 460 56.83 14.72 -35.67
N LEU A 461 58.02 14.12 -35.54
CA LEU A 461 58.78 13.63 -36.68
C LEU A 461 58.07 12.43 -37.34
N GLU A 462 57.52 11.50 -36.56
CA GLU A 462 56.71 10.39 -37.09
C GLU A 462 55.47 10.88 -37.84
N ILE A 463 54.77 11.91 -37.34
CA ILE A 463 53.62 12.51 -38.05
C ILE A 463 54.08 13.21 -39.33
N ARG A 464 55.20 13.93 -39.29
CA ARG A 464 55.79 14.58 -40.48
C ARG A 464 56.10 13.53 -41.54
N ASP A 465 56.76 12.46 -41.15
CA ASP A 465 57.23 11.41 -42.06
C ASP A 465 56.04 10.57 -42.55
N GLY A 466 55.02 10.34 -41.71
CA GLY A 466 53.77 9.68 -42.10
C GLY A 466 52.90 10.51 -43.05
N LEU A 467 52.90 11.84 -42.93
CA LEU A 467 52.25 12.74 -43.88
C LEU A 467 52.98 12.82 -45.24
N CYS A 468 54.23 12.37 -45.30
CA CYS A 468 54.97 12.21 -46.55
C CYS A 468 54.75 10.85 -47.23
N VAL A 469 54.04 9.91 -46.58
CA VAL A 469 53.93 8.50 -47.04
C VAL A 469 52.47 8.08 -47.26
N GLN A 470 51.56 8.98 -47.60
CA GLN A 470 50.21 8.58 -48.02
C GLN A 470 49.77 9.29 -49.30
N ASP A 471 50.15 8.68 -50.43
CA ASP A 471 49.40 8.74 -51.69
C ASP A 471 49.26 7.34 -52.32
N ASP A 472 49.14 6.31 -51.48
CA ASP A 472 48.86 4.93 -51.88
C ASP A 472 47.66 4.41 -51.09
N GLY A 473 46.48 4.68 -51.65
CA GLY A 473 45.21 4.26 -51.10
C GLY A 473 45.14 2.74 -50.91
N THR A 474 44.99 2.29 -49.67
CA THR A 474 44.22 1.07 -49.35
C THR A 474 43.94 0.98 -47.84
N THR A 475 42.66 0.93 -47.49
CA THR A 475 42.15 0.66 -46.13
C THR A 475 42.01 -0.84 -45.91
N PRO A 476 42.18 -1.32 -44.66
CA PRO A 476 41.34 -2.42 -44.20
C PRO A 476 40.73 -2.22 -42.82
N SER A 477 39.50 -2.72 -42.75
CA SER A 477 38.59 -2.91 -41.63
C SER A 477 38.97 -4.06 -40.68
N GLN A 478 38.50 -4.00 -39.41
CA GLN A 478 37.68 -5.01 -38.68
C GLN A 478 38.02 -5.33 -37.19
N GLN A 479 36.93 -5.43 -36.40
CA GLN A 479 36.59 -6.41 -35.33
C GLN A 479 37.07 -6.28 -33.85
N ARG A 480 36.09 -6.35 -32.91
CA ARG A 480 35.84 -7.41 -31.85
C ARG A 480 34.82 -6.89 -30.79
N LYS A 481 33.69 -7.55 -30.50
CA LYS A 481 33.35 -8.71 -29.60
C LYS A 481 33.38 -8.44 -28.07
N GLY A 482 32.23 -8.71 -27.40
CA GLY A 482 32.14 -9.47 -26.13
C GLY A 482 31.59 -8.77 -24.87
N GLY A 483 30.67 -9.44 -24.15
CA GLY A 483 30.46 -9.24 -22.70
C GLY A 483 29.04 -9.39 -22.17
N ASP A 484 28.65 -10.62 -21.82
CA ASP A 484 27.38 -10.99 -21.15
C ASP A 484 27.64 -11.25 -19.66
N GLY A 485 26.78 -10.76 -18.77
CA GLY A 485 26.90 -11.03 -17.33
C GLY A 485 25.98 -10.20 -16.45
N CYS A 486 24.76 -10.72 -16.16
CA CYS A 486 23.98 -10.40 -14.95
C CYS A 486 22.69 -11.24 -14.89
N ARG A 487 22.74 -12.42 -14.25
CA ARG A 487 21.55 -13.18 -13.82
C ARG A 487 21.80 -13.80 -12.45
N HIS A 488 21.74 -13.03 -11.36
CA HIS A 488 21.74 -13.61 -10.00
C HIS A 488 20.85 -12.85 -8.98
N MET A 489 20.11 -11.79 -9.38
CA MET A 489 19.38 -10.94 -8.41
C MET A 489 17.85 -11.16 -8.38
N MET A 490 17.28 -11.90 -9.33
CA MET A 490 15.83 -12.14 -9.42
C MET A 490 15.32 -13.32 -8.54
N GLY A 491 16.22 -14.12 -7.96
CA GLY A 491 15.86 -15.31 -7.18
C GLY A 491 15.36 -15.03 -5.75
N TYR A 492 15.75 -13.91 -5.14
CA TYR A 492 15.41 -13.61 -3.74
C TYR A 492 14.03 -12.97 -3.56
N VAL A 493 13.56 -12.18 -4.53
CA VAL A 493 12.24 -11.54 -4.49
C VAL A 493 11.11 -12.57 -4.68
N PHE A 494 11.33 -13.58 -5.53
CA PHE A 494 10.38 -14.69 -5.71
C PHE A 494 10.26 -15.60 -4.48
N LYS A 495 11.34 -15.78 -3.69
CA LYS A 495 11.30 -16.60 -2.46
C LYS A 495 10.49 -15.94 -1.33
N MET A 496 10.55 -14.62 -1.18
CA MET A 496 9.75 -13.88 -0.18
C MET A 496 8.26 -13.82 -0.53
N MET A 497 7.91 -13.57 -1.81
CA MET A 497 6.51 -13.64 -2.26
C MET A 497 5.93 -15.06 -2.18
N ALA A 498 6.74 -16.09 -2.46
CA ALA A 498 6.34 -17.47 -2.27
C ALA A 498 6.08 -17.81 -0.79
N LEU A 499 6.85 -17.27 0.16
CA LEU A 499 6.62 -17.49 1.60
C LEU A 499 5.31 -16.85 2.08
N CYS A 500 4.94 -15.66 1.59
CA CYS A 500 3.64 -15.05 1.90
C CYS A 500 2.45 -15.85 1.29
N LEU A 501 2.59 -16.35 0.05
CA LEU A 501 1.57 -17.18 -0.59
C LEU A 501 1.50 -18.60 0.00
N ILE A 502 2.62 -19.15 0.47
CA ILE A 502 2.68 -20.43 1.20
C ILE A 502 2.02 -20.28 2.55
N TYR A 503 2.20 -19.18 3.29
CA TYR A 503 1.48 -18.95 4.55
C TYR A 503 -0.04 -18.87 4.33
N GLN A 504 -0.48 -18.32 3.20
CA GLN A 504 -1.89 -18.30 2.77
C GLN A 504 -2.44 -19.66 2.33
N LYS A 505 -1.59 -20.57 1.83
CA LYS A 505 -1.94 -21.97 1.46
C LYS A 505 -1.75 -22.99 2.60
N SER A 506 -0.96 -22.66 3.63
CA SER A 506 -0.61 -23.59 4.72
C SER A 506 -1.74 -23.82 5.73
N SER A 507 -2.81 -23.03 5.67
CA SER A 507 -4.10 -23.32 6.31
C SER A 507 -4.86 -24.50 5.67
N ARG A 508 -4.24 -25.24 4.73
CA ARG A 508 -4.84 -26.41 4.04
C ARG A 508 -4.08 -27.73 4.17
N PHE A 509 -3.10 -27.86 5.07
CA PHE A 509 -2.48 -29.18 5.31
C PHE A 509 -3.16 -29.92 6.47
N PHE A 510 -3.99 -30.90 6.09
CA PHE A 510 -4.49 -31.96 6.96
C PHE A 510 -3.34 -32.83 7.46
N VAL A 511 -3.03 -32.75 8.75
CA VAL A 511 -2.41 -33.88 9.46
C VAL A 511 -3.54 -34.80 9.87
N LYS A 512 -3.71 -35.92 9.16
CA LYS A 512 -4.51 -37.06 9.62
C LYS A 512 -3.90 -37.56 10.93
N ARG A 513 -4.44 -37.11 12.08
CA ARG A 513 -4.20 -37.80 13.35
C ARG A 513 -5.07 -39.05 13.34
N GLN A 514 -4.45 -40.22 13.20
CA GLN A 514 -5.12 -41.47 13.55
C GLN A 514 -5.41 -41.46 15.06
N PRO A 515 -6.60 -41.89 15.50
CA PRO A 515 -6.89 -42.03 16.91
C PRO A 515 -6.05 -43.19 17.47
N LEU A 516 -5.34 -42.93 18.58
CA LEU A 516 -4.76 -43.98 19.40
C LEU A 516 -5.90 -44.86 19.94
N PRO A 517 -5.81 -46.19 19.83
CA PRO A 517 -6.81 -47.08 20.42
C PRO A 517 -6.64 -47.07 21.94
N GLY A 518 -7.70 -46.76 22.70
CA GLY A 518 -7.75 -47.11 24.13
C GLY A 518 -8.34 -46.12 25.12
N VAL A 519 -8.84 -44.94 24.72
CA VAL A 519 -9.45 -44.01 25.69
C VAL A 519 -10.96 -43.95 25.52
N ARG A 520 -11.68 -44.69 26.37
CA ARG A 520 -13.13 -44.52 26.54
C ARG A 520 -13.38 -43.27 27.37
N TYR A 521 -13.89 -42.21 26.74
CA TYR A 521 -14.55 -41.11 27.46
C TYR A 521 -16.03 -41.45 27.61
N THR A 522 -16.47 -41.71 28.84
CA THR A 522 -17.90 -41.72 29.21
C THR A 522 -18.28 -40.34 29.72
N PRO A 523 -19.19 -39.60 29.06
CA PRO A 523 -19.76 -38.39 29.63
C PRO A 523 -20.98 -38.76 30.47
N ASN A 524 -20.84 -38.68 31.80
CA ASN A 524 -21.96 -38.71 32.74
C ASN A 524 -22.69 -37.37 32.65
N TRP A 525 -23.84 -37.34 31.98
CA TRP A 525 -24.85 -36.30 32.14
C TRP A 525 -25.99 -36.90 32.95
N ARG A 526 -26.17 -36.44 34.20
CA ARG A 526 -27.39 -36.69 34.97
C ARG A 526 -28.36 -35.54 34.71
N TYR A 527 -29.50 -35.87 34.11
CA TYR A 527 -30.70 -35.04 34.18
C TYR A 527 -31.34 -35.25 35.56
N ASN A 528 -31.68 -34.15 36.24
CA ASN A 528 -32.76 -34.18 37.22
C ASN A 528 -34.00 -33.63 36.53
N VAL A 529 -35.09 -34.41 36.64
CA VAL A 529 -36.44 -34.13 36.15
C VAL A 529 -37.08 -33.03 36.99
#